data_AF-R4W9X2-F1
#
_entry.id   AF-R4W9X2-F1
#
_cell.length_a   1.000
_cell.length_b   1.000
_cell.length_c   1.000
_cell.angle_alpha   90.00
_cell.angle_beta   90.00
_cell.angle_gamma   90.00
#
_symmetry.space_group_name_H-M   'P 1'
#
loop_
_entity.id
_entity.type
_entity.pdbx_description
1 polymer ?
#
loop_
_entity_poly.entity_id
_entity_poly.type
_entity_poly.pdbx_seq_one_letter_code
_entity_poly.pdbx_strand_id
1 'polypeptide(L)'
;MTTTVGTFLVTEADPESAILRNVEDGQLHTLSTNPDLDAGEVVEATLTAEPPMEVTWTAEIDDRRTIECEVVDLEPTTRSAEAAASLAEGELERFERAGEGEVHVLTVGADGVETAVDDVLDDEATIERAARLGAVRVEIRTGDEFLSVRYLPK
;
A
#
# COMPACT_ATOMS: atom_id res chain seq x y z
N MET A 1 -9.06 -14.42 25.03
CA MET A 1 -8.48 -14.86 23.74
C MET A 1 -9.21 -14.12 22.65
N THR A 2 -8.80 -12.87 22.48
CA THR A 2 -9.21 -12.02 21.39
C THR A 2 -8.49 -12.48 20.12
N THR A 3 -9.23 -12.58 19.01
CA THR A 3 -8.67 -12.96 17.71
C THR A 3 -9.13 -11.95 16.66
N THR A 4 -8.29 -11.69 15.67
CA THR A 4 -8.63 -10.90 14.49
C THR A 4 -8.10 -11.58 13.24
N VAL A 5 -8.84 -11.48 12.15
CA VAL A 5 -8.50 -12.08 10.85
C VAL A 5 -8.55 -10.99 9.81
N GLY A 6 -7.55 -10.92 8.95
CA GLY A 6 -7.51 -9.91 7.91
C GLY A 6 -6.22 -9.88 7.13
N THR A 7 -6.04 -8.79 6.39
CA THR A 7 -4.81 -8.47 5.68
C THR A 7 -4.04 -7.41 6.45
N PHE A 8 -2.75 -7.63 6.63
CA PHE A 8 -1.88 -6.77 7.41
C PHE A 8 -0.65 -6.37 6.61
N LEU A 9 -0.22 -5.12 6.76
CA LEU A 9 1.08 -4.65 6.31
C LEU A 9 2.07 -4.78 7.47
N VAL A 10 3.23 -5.39 7.21
CA VAL A 10 4.37 -5.38 8.14
C VAL A 10 5.02 -4.00 8.07
N THR A 11 4.80 -3.15 9.06
CA THR A 11 5.39 -1.80 9.07
C THR A 11 6.81 -1.81 9.62
N GLU A 12 7.08 -2.71 10.57
CA GLU A 12 8.39 -2.86 11.19
C GLU A 12 8.65 -4.34 11.44
N ALA A 13 9.87 -4.78 11.22
CA ALA A 13 10.29 -6.14 11.52
C ALA A 13 11.78 -6.20 11.89
N ASP A 14 12.06 -6.97 12.93
CA ASP A 14 13.40 -7.35 13.36
C ASP A 14 13.43 -8.86 13.65
N PRO A 15 14.58 -9.50 13.92
CA PRO A 15 14.62 -10.94 14.14
C PRO A 15 13.82 -11.46 15.34
N GLU A 16 13.43 -10.58 16.28
CA GLU A 16 12.73 -10.94 17.51
C GLU A 16 11.22 -10.62 17.44
N SER A 17 10.82 -9.57 16.72
CA SER A 17 9.44 -9.08 16.69
C SER A 17 9.05 -8.42 15.36
N ALA A 18 7.75 -8.26 15.16
CA ALA A 18 7.21 -7.53 14.02
C ALA A 18 5.97 -6.73 14.41
N ILE A 19 5.73 -5.60 13.74
CA ILE A 19 4.54 -4.79 13.91
C ILE A 19 3.70 -4.90 12.63
N LEU A 20 2.48 -5.41 12.80
CA LEU A 20 1.49 -5.54 11.75
C LEU A 20 0.46 -4.42 11.86
N ARG A 21 0.13 -3.78 10.75
CA ARG A 21 -0.99 -2.84 10.63
C ARG A 21 -2.11 -3.49 9.83
N ASN A 22 -3.31 -3.58 10.40
CA ASN A 22 -4.50 -4.00 9.65
C ASN A 22 -4.82 -2.94 8.58
N VAL A 23 -4.90 -3.34 7.32
CA VAL A 23 -5.07 -2.42 6.19
C VAL A 23 -6.51 -1.88 6.06
N GLU A 24 -7.46 -2.48 6.77
CA GLU A 24 -8.88 -2.06 6.77
C GLU A 24 -9.15 -0.94 7.78
N ASP A 25 -8.62 -1.06 9.01
CA ASP A 25 -8.92 -0.16 10.13
C ASP A 25 -7.70 0.58 10.71
N GLY A 26 -6.50 0.28 10.21
CA GLY A 26 -5.24 0.89 10.64
C GLY A 26 -4.74 0.42 12.02
N GLN A 27 -5.38 -0.58 12.64
CA GLN A 27 -5.00 -1.06 13.96
C GLN A 27 -3.61 -1.74 13.93
N LEU A 28 -2.77 -1.40 14.91
CA LEU A 28 -1.44 -2.00 15.07
C LEU A 28 -1.48 -3.22 16.00
N HIS A 29 -0.74 -4.25 15.62
CA HIS A 29 -0.58 -5.50 16.35
C HIS A 29 0.92 -5.84 16.43
N THR A 30 1.49 -5.80 17.62
CA THR A 30 2.88 -6.21 17.84
C THR A 30 2.94 -7.71 18.08
N LEU A 31 3.69 -8.42 17.23
CA LEU A 31 3.97 -9.84 17.40
C LEU A 31 5.03 -10.06 18.46
N SER A 32 4.82 -11.04 19.35
CA SER A 32 5.82 -11.42 20.36
C SER A 32 7.01 -12.18 19.80
N THR A 33 6.88 -12.71 18.58
CA THR A 33 7.94 -13.38 17.84
C THR A 33 7.75 -13.05 16.36
N ASN A 34 8.83 -12.72 15.66
CA ASN A 34 8.80 -12.56 14.21
C ASN A 34 8.86 -13.93 13.51
N PRO A 35 7.83 -14.35 12.74
CA PRO A 35 7.85 -15.61 11.99
C PRO A 35 8.58 -15.46 10.63
N ASP A 36 9.75 -14.82 10.64
CA ASP A 36 10.55 -14.48 9.45
C ASP A 36 9.78 -13.59 8.44
N LEU A 37 9.20 -12.50 8.95
CA LEU A 37 8.59 -11.42 8.15
C LEU A 37 9.59 -10.27 7.97
N ASP A 38 9.53 -9.63 6.81
CA ASP A 38 10.26 -8.42 6.48
C ASP A 38 9.32 -7.20 6.42
N ALA A 39 9.85 -6.02 6.72
CA ALA A 39 9.10 -4.76 6.58
C ALA A 39 8.69 -4.55 5.11
N GLY A 40 7.46 -4.07 4.91
CA GLY A 40 6.85 -3.91 3.59
C GLY A 40 6.13 -5.16 3.07
N GLU A 41 6.25 -6.31 3.73
CA GLU A 41 5.44 -7.49 3.36
C GLU A 41 3.97 -7.31 3.72
N VAL A 42 3.11 -7.91 2.90
CA VAL A 42 1.67 -7.98 3.12
C VAL A 42 1.29 -9.42 3.43
N VAL A 43 0.62 -9.63 4.56
CA VAL A 43 0.24 -10.95 5.05
C VAL A 43 -1.27 -11.07 5.23
N GLU A 44 -1.82 -12.20 4.82
CA GLU A 44 -3.15 -12.65 5.20
C GLU A 44 -2.99 -13.57 6.40
N ALA A 45 -3.58 -13.22 7.54
CA ALA A 45 -3.31 -13.91 8.78
C ALA A 45 -4.48 -13.90 9.77
N THR A 46 -4.43 -14.86 10.69
CA THR A 46 -5.20 -14.84 11.93
C THR A 46 -4.27 -14.47 13.09
N LEU A 47 -4.56 -13.35 13.76
CA LEU A 47 -3.81 -12.91 14.94
C LEU A 47 -4.55 -13.27 16.21
N THR A 48 -3.83 -13.82 17.19
CA THR A 48 -4.37 -14.17 18.51
C THR A 48 -3.65 -13.41 19.62
N ALA A 49 -4.40 -12.69 20.46
CA ALA A 49 -3.83 -11.94 21.57
C ALA A 49 -3.35 -12.87 22.70
N GLU A 50 -2.17 -12.61 23.23
CA GLU A 50 -1.54 -13.45 24.25
C GLU A 50 -1.96 -13.06 25.67
N PRO A 51 -2.35 -14.04 26.51
CA PRO A 51 -2.72 -13.78 27.89
C PRO A 51 -1.49 -13.46 28.77
N PRO A 52 -1.69 -12.82 29.93
CA PRO A 52 -2.96 -12.30 30.46
C PRO A 52 -3.24 -10.86 30.06
N MET A 53 -2.23 -10.12 29.55
CA MET A 53 -2.35 -8.69 29.27
C MET A 53 -2.93 -8.40 27.88
N GLU A 54 -2.92 -9.37 26.95
CA GLU A 54 -3.46 -9.23 25.59
C GLU A 54 -2.85 -8.03 24.82
N VAL A 55 -1.56 -7.76 25.07
CA VAL A 55 -0.79 -6.66 24.44
C VAL A 55 0.08 -7.13 23.27
N THR A 56 0.53 -8.38 23.28
CA THR A 56 1.26 -9.02 22.19
C THR A 56 0.38 -10.05 21.50
N TRP A 57 0.73 -10.35 20.26
CA TRP A 57 -0.03 -11.23 19.39
C TRP A 57 0.86 -12.34 18.84
N THR A 58 0.26 -13.50 18.56
CA THR A 58 0.83 -14.50 17.66
C THR A 58 0.11 -14.47 16.33
N ALA A 59 0.82 -14.80 15.25
CA ALA A 59 0.28 -14.81 13.90
C ALA A 59 0.27 -16.22 13.31
N GLU A 60 -0.89 -16.65 12.82
CA GLU A 60 -1.04 -17.78 11.92
C GLU A 60 -1.16 -17.23 10.50
N ILE A 61 -0.11 -17.39 9.68
CA ILE A 61 -0.04 -16.81 8.33
C ILE A 61 -0.63 -17.78 7.31
N ASP A 62 -1.63 -17.32 6.56
CA ASP A 62 -2.31 -18.05 5.50
C ASP A 62 -1.67 -17.79 4.12
N ASP A 63 -1.35 -16.53 3.82
CA ASP A 63 -0.64 -16.11 2.60
C ASP A 63 0.30 -14.93 2.90
N ARG A 64 1.36 -14.79 2.12
CA ARG A 64 2.26 -13.62 2.18
C ARG A 64 2.73 -13.21 0.79
N ARG A 65 2.87 -11.91 0.58
CA ARG A 65 3.35 -11.34 -0.68
C ARG A 65 4.04 -10.00 -0.46
N THR A 66 4.95 -9.70 -1.37
CA THR A 66 5.48 -8.34 -1.57
C THR A 66 4.73 -7.71 -2.75
N ILE A 67 4.32 -6.46 -2.60
CA ILE A 67 3.70 -5.70 -3.68
C ILE A 67 4.81 -4.92 -4.39
N GLU A 68 5.00 -5.19 -5.67
CA GLU A 68 5.98 -4.45 -6.48
C GLU A 68 5.45 -3.03 -6.74
N CYS A 69 6.22 -2.00 -6.39
CA CYS A 69 5.95 -0.61 -6.74
C CYS A 69 7.04 -0.14 -7.70
N GLU A 70 6.66 0.24 -8.91
CA GLU A 70 7.62 0.59 -9.96
C GLU A 70 7.17 1.76 -10.83
N VAL A 71 8.15 2.51 -11.32
CA VAL A 71 7.94 3.50 -12.39
C VAL A 71 7.96 2.79 -13.73
N VAL A 72 6.94 3.00 -14.53
CA VAL A 72 6.81 2.40 -15.85
C VAL A 72 6.90 3.48 -16.91
N ASP A 73 7.84 3.32 -17.84
CA ASP A 73 8.02 4.19 -19.02
C ASP A 73 6.91 3.95 -20.05
N LEU A 74 5.70 4.33 -19.67
CA LEU A 74 4.50 4.31 -20.49
C LEU A 74 3.71 5.57 -20.21
N GLU A 75 3.15 6.16 -21.27
CA GLU A 75 2.28 7.32 -21.12
C GLU A 75 1.09 7.03 -20.18
N PRO A 76 0.69 8.01 -19.35
CA PRO A 76 -0.56 7.96 -18.61
C PRO A 76 -1.74 7.78 -19.56
N THR A 77 -2.82 7.19 -19.05
CA THR A 77 -4.03 7.01 -19.87
C THR A 77 -4.68 8.36 -20.20
N THR A 78 -5.44 8.43 -21.30
CA THR A 78 -6.22 9.64 -21.65
C THR A 78 -7.09 10.12 -20.48
N ARG A 79 -7.76 9.19 -19.78
CA ARG A 79 -8.56 9.53 -18.59
C ARG A 79 -7.71 10.14 -17.46
N SER A 80 -6.50 9.63 -17.23
CA SER A 80 -5.60 10.18 -16.22
C SER A 80 -5.18 11.61 -16.57
N ALA A 81 -4.88 11.88 -17.84
CA ALA A 81 -4.54 13.22 -18.32
C ALA A 81 -5.72 14.19 -18.24
N GLU A 82 -6.94 13.74 -18.58
CA GLU A 82 -8.17 14.54 -18.45
C GLU A 82 -8.49 14.89 -16.99
N ALA A 83 -8.30 13.94 -16.07
CA ALA A 83 -8.43 14.18 -14.63
C ALA A 83 -7.41 15.22 -14.16
N ALA A 84 -6.12 15.05 -14.51
CA ALA A 84 -5.06 15.99 -14.14
C ALA A 84 -5.35 17.41 -14.64
N ALA A 85 -5.86 17.58 -15.87
CA ALA A 85 -6.21 18.88 -16.43
C ALA A 85 -7.35 19.61 -15.68
N SER A 86 -8.12 18.88 -14.86
CA SER A 86 -9.22 19.42 -14.07
C SER A 86 -8.81 19.76 -12.62
N LEU A 87 -7.59 19.38 -12.22
CA LEU A 87 -7.06 19.54 -10.87
C LEU A 87 -6.11 20.74 -10.80
N ALA A 88 -6.13 21.44 -9.67
CA ALA A 88 -5.08 22.39 -9.31
C ALA A 88 -3.82 21.65 -8.83
N GLU A 89 -2.67 22.32 -8.84
CA GLU A 89 -1.43 21.74 -8.27
C GLU A 89 -1.62 21.36 -6.79
N GLY A 90 -1.14 20.17 -6.41
CA GLY A 90 -1.29 19.58 -5.09
C GLY A 90 -2.62 18.86 -4.85
N GLU A 91 -3.52 18.84 -5.84
CA GLU A 91 -4.77 18.09 -5.76
C GLU A 91 -4.61 16.63 -6.23
N LEU A 92 -5.58 15.81 -5.82
CA LEU A 92 -5.62 14.39 -6.12
C LEU A 92 -7.04 14.01 -6.55
N GLU A 93 -7.14 13.21 -7.60
CA GLU A 93 -8.36 12.51 -7.99
C GLU A 93 -8.14 11.00 -7.93
N ARG A 94 -9.17 10.27 -7.47
CA ARG A 94 -9.20 8.80 -7.45
C ARG A 94 -10.38 8.31 -8.24
N PHE A 95 -10.18 7.25 -9.00
CA PHE A 95 -11.27 6.58 -9.68
C PHE A 95 -11.02 5.09 -9.87
N GLU A 96 -12.11 4.34 -9.97
CA GLU A 96 -12.08 2.94 -10.37
C GLU A 96 -11.60 2.82 -11.81
N ARG A 97 -10.69 1.88 -12.03
CA ARG A 97 -10.27 1.46 -13.36
C ARG A 97 -11.44 0.72 -14.03
N ALA A 98 -11.60 0.87 -15.35
CA ALA A 98 -12.52 0.01 -16.08
C ALA A 98 -12.07 -1.47 -15.91
N GLY A 99 -12.82 -2.24 -15.11
CA GLY A 99 -12.43 -3.56 -14.61
C GLY A 99 -12.21 -3.54 -13.09
N GLU A 100 -11.13 -4.19 -12.64
CA GLU A 100 -10.71 -4.22 -11.23
C GLU A 100 -9.46 -3.32 -11.04
N GLY A 101 -9.38 -2.67 -9.88
CA GLY A 101 -8.28 -1.77 -9.49
C GLY A 101 -8.66 -0.29 -9.38
N GLU A 102 -7.75 0.49 -8.84
CA GLU A 102 -7.91 1.93 -8.58
C GLU A 102 -6.79 2.70 -9.28
N VAL A 103 -7.08 3.93 -9.72
CA VAL A 103 -6.08 4.85 -10.25
C VAL A 103 -6.14 6.14 -9.46
N HIS A 104 -4.99 6.64 -9.04
CA HIS A 104 -4.84 7.97 -8.46
C HIS A 104 -4.11 8.84 -9.46
N VAL A 105 -4.55 10.09 -9.55
CA VAL A 105 -3.91 11.12 -10.34
C VAL A 105 -3.51 12.23 -9.37
N LEU A 106 -2.22 12.54 -9.33
CA LEU A 106 -1.62 13.56 -8.48
C LEU A 106 -1.03 14.66 -9.36
N THR A 107 -1.50 15.89 -9.22
CA THR A 107 -0.90 17.06 -9.87
C THR A 107 0.15 17.68 -8.98
N VAL A 108 1.37 17.89 -9.48
CA VAL A 108 2.54 18.32 -8.68
C VAL A 108 3.35 19.45 -9.33
N GLY A 109 2.96 19.89 -10.52
CA GLY A 109 3.71 20.86 -11.31
C GLY A 109 4.93 20.24 -11.98
N ALA A 110 5.44 20.89 -13.03
CA ALA A 110 6.53 20.33 -13.86
C ALA A 110 7.80 19.98 -13.08
N ASP A 111 8.18 20.83 -12.12
CA ASP A 111 9.40 20.65 -11.32
C ASP A 111 9.22 19.64 -10.17
N GLY A 112 7.98 19.20 -9.90
CA GLY A 112 7.64 18.33 -8.77
C GLY A 112 7.55 16.84 -9.10
N VAL A 113 7.54 16.46 -10.39
CA VAL A 113 7.23 15.09 -10.82
C VAL A 113 8.24 14.08 -10.28
N GLU A 114 9.54 14.33 -10.39
CA GLU A 114 10.57 13.39 -9.92
C GLU A 114 10.48 13.19 -8.40
N THR A 115 10.35 14.28 -7.64
CA THR A 115 10.20 14.20 -6.17
C THR A 115 8.96 13.42 -5.78
N ALA A 116 7.84 13.68 -6.44
CA ALA A 116 6.58 13.00 -6.14
C ALA A 116 6.60 11.51 -6.51
N VAL A 117 7.39 11.11 -7.51
CA VAL A 117 7.61 9.70 -7.82
C VAL A 117 8.39 9.02 -6.70
N ASP A 118 9.49 9.62 -6.24
CA ASP A 118 10.29 9.09 -5.13
C ASP A 118 9.43 8.98 -3.86
N ASP A 119 8.65 10.02 -3.54
CA ASP A 119 7.73 10.02 -2.39
C ASP A 119 6.73 8.84 -2.46
N VAL A 120 6.17 8.52 -3.64
CA VAL A 120 5.23 7.41 -3.80
C VAL A 120 5.92 6.04 -3.77
N LEU A 121 7.14 5.93 -4.28
CA LEU A 121 7.92 4.68 -4.24
C LEU A 121 8.25 4.27 -2.80
N ASP A 122 8.58 5.25 -1.96
CA ASP A 122 8.99 5.03 -0.56
C ASP A 122 7.80 5.12 0.43
N ASP A 123 6.58 5.37 -0.04
CA ASP A 123 5.41 5.57 0.82
C ASP A 123 4.74 4.25 1.24
N GLU A 124 4.81 3.93 2.54
CA GLU A 124 4.08 2.81 3.14
C GLU A 124 2.56 2.88 2.89
N ALA A 125 1.97 4.08 2.85
CA ALA A 125 0.54 4.23 2.62
C ALA A 125 0.13 3.79 1.20
N THR A 126 1.05 3.86 0.24
CA THR A 126 0.86 3.33 -1.12
C THR A 126 0.78 1.81 -1.09
N ILE A 127 1.65 1.14 -0.33
CA ILE A 127 1.62 -0.32 -0.17
C ILE A 127 0.40 -0.77 0.65
N GLU A 128 0.09 -0.09 1.75
CA GLU A 128 -1.10 -0.35 2.57
C GLU A 128 -2.37 -0.30 1.71
N ARG A 129 -2.46 0.73 0.86
CA ARG A 129 -3.59 0.89 -0.05
C ARG A 129 -3.64 -0.22 -1.10
N ALA A 130 -2.50 -0.58 -1.67
CA ALA A 130 -2.41 -1.67 -2.62
C ALA A 130 -2.88 -2.99 -1.99
N ALA A 131 -2.45 -3.28 -0.76
CA ALA A 131 -2.86 -4.43 0.01
C ALA A 131 -4.38 -4.48 0.21
N ARG A 132 -4.98 -3.37 0.65
CA ARG A 132 -6.44 -3.25 0.82
C ARG A 132 -7.22 -3.48 -0.47
N LEU A 133 -6.69 -3.00 -1.60
CA LEU A 133 -7.29 -3.18 -2.92
C LEU A 133 -7.05 -4.58 -3.51
N GLY A 134 -6.33 -5.46 -2.79
CA GLY A 134 -5.96 -6.78 -3.30
C GLY A 134 -4.90 -6.74 -4.39
N ALA A 135 -4.28 -5.58 -4.65
CA ALA A 135 -3.33 -5.38 -5.73
C ALA A 135 -2.06 -6.21 -5.51
N VAL A 136 -1.48 -6.69 -6.61
CA VAL A 136 -0.17 -7.36 -6.62
C VAL A 136 0.95 -6.46 -7.09
N ARG A 137 0.60 -5.35 -7.76
CA ARG A 137 1.56 -4.43 -8.33
C ARG A 137 1.00 -3.01 -8.36
N VAL A 138 1.87 -2.04 -8.12
CA VAL A 138 1.63 -0.61 -8.26
C VAL A 138 2.50 -0.10 -9.39
N GLU A 139 1.89 0.47 -10.43
CA GLU A 139 2.62 1.14 -11.50
C GLU A 139 2.46 2.65 -11.36
N ILE A 140 3.58 3.37 -11.36
CA ILE A 140 3.62 4.83 -11.45
C ILE A 140 3.93 5.21 -12.89
N ARG A 141 3.12 6.10 -13.47
CA ARG A 141 3.35 6.68 -14.80
C ARG A 141 3.37 8.18 -14.71
N THR A 142 4.31 8.82 -15.38
CA THR A 142 4.50 10.26 -15.32
C THR A 142 3.93 10.97 -16.54
N GLY A 143 3.26 12.08 -16.32
CA GLY A 143 2.98 13.11 -17.32
C GLY A 143 3.83 14.35 -17.05
N ASP A 144 3.61 15.42 -17.82
CA ASP A 144 4.44 16.63 -17.74
C ASP A 144 4.39 17.32 -16.37
N GLU A 145 3.23 17.33 -15.70
CA GLU A 145 3.00 18.05 -14.43
C GLU A 145 2.26 17.21 -13.39
N PHE A 146 2.15 15.91 -13.64
CA PHE A 146 1.35 14.99 -12.82
C PHE A 146 1.90 13.56 -12.90
N LEU A 147 1.48 12.72 -11.96
CA LEU A 147 1.70 11.28 -12.01
C LEU A 147 0.38 10.53 -11.85
N SER A 148 0.35 9.32 -12.41
CA SER A 148 -0.75 8.38 -12.29
C SER A 148 -0.27 7.12 -11.60
N VAL A 149 -0.77 6.87 -10.39
CA VAL A 149 -0.48 5.67 -9.60
C VAL A 149 -1.58 4.66 -9.82
N ARG A 150 -1.23 3.45 -10.25
CA ARG A 150 -2.17 2.42 -10.70
C ARG A 150 -2.04 1.17 -9.85
N TYR A 151 -3.11 0.81 -9.16
CA TYR A 151 -3.18 -0.40 -8.34
C TYR A 151 -3.73 -1.55 -9.18
N LEU A 152 -2.87 -2.52 -9.51
CA LEU A 152 -3.19 -3.63 -10.39
C LEU A 152 -3.60 -4.88 -9.58
N PRO A 153 -4.84 -5.37 -9.74
CA PRO A 153 -5.28 -6.62 -9.13
C PRO A 153 -4.57 -7.84 -9.74
N LYS A 154 -4.75 -9.00 -9.09
CA LYS A 154 -4.30 -10.33 -9.58
C LYS A 154 -4.87 -10.66 -10.96
#